data_AF-A0A951XWI6-F1
#
_entry.id   AF-A0A951XWI6-F1
#
_cell.length_a   1.000
_cell.length_b   1.000
_cell.length_c   1.000
_cell.angle_alpha   90.00
_cell.angle_beta   90.00
_cell.angle_gamma   90.00
#
_symmetry.space_group_name_H-M   'P 1'
#
loop_
_entity.id
_entity.type
_entity.pdbx_description
1 polymer ?
#
loop_
_entity_poly.entity_id
_entity_poly.type
_entity_poly.pdbx_seq_one_letter_code
_entity_poly.pdbx_strand_id
1 'polypeptide(L)'
;MTDLARLERLLRSRQPLVTIRTFEEDYALGLVRAAALNLGRACWLWTLTAGVRDGLLANAAPIPNTTDPAAALTLLGERERAPLLVTLDLAAHLREPRVLRAARNTLSQAAASGAQLVLIDAVDNLPDVVRAQAVAFDVSLPGDAEIEQIVRGVLRAEHQQRPIQIDISRTGWTTILRNLRGLTRRQVEQIVRDLVAEDRRLDEADINHLLARKRQALQGDGLLEYVEAPVNLDEIGGMTRLKHWLAQRRGALDEKAVAFGLPPPRGVLMLGVQGAGKSLCAKAVAAAWHRPLLRLDAGALYDRYVGESERRLRSALQQAEQMAPLILWIDEIEKAFASAASQSTDGGLSKRMFGALLTWMQEHDKPVFLIATANDIEALPPELLRKGRFDEIFFVDLPGAAARAQIFAIHLRKRGRDPGQFDLDALTASADGFSGAEIEQAIVAALYQAFEKRSGLDTAGVLRALQDSPPLSVTMADRIAALRQWARGRCVPAD
;
A
#
# COMPACT_ATOMS: atom_id res chain seq x y z
N MET A 1 10.11 17.53 8.16
CA MET A 1 11.59 17.52 8.35
C MET A 1 12.18 16.70 7.23
N THR A 2 13.15 17.23 6.48
CA THR A 2 13.76 16.52 5.34
C THR A 2 14.59 15.32 5.80
N ASP A 3 14.83 14.35 4.93
CA ASP A 3 15.72 13.23 5.22
C ASP A 3 17.14 13.70 5.59
N LEU A 4 17.61 14.79 4.97
CA LEU A 4 18.92 15.35 5.27
C LEU A 4 19.01 15.80 6.74
N ALA A 5 18.02 16.56 7.21
CA ALA A 5 17.99 17.01 8.60
C ALA A 5 17.85 15.83 9.59
N ARG A 6 17.07 14.79 9.22
CA ARG A 6 16.96 13.56 10.03
C ARG A 6 18.30 12.84 10.12
N LEU A 7 19.00 12.68 9.00
CA LEU A 7 20.29 12.01 8.93
C LEU A 7 21.35 12.81 9.70
N GLU A 8 21.41 14.13 9.52
CA GLU A 8 22.34 14.98 10.28
C GLU A 8 22.14 14.86 11.79
N ARG A 9 20.88 14.84 12.25
CA ARG A 9 20.57 14.63 13.66
C ARG A 9 21.04 13.25 14.15
N LEU A 10 20.84 12.21 13.34
CA LEU A 10 21.33 10.86 13.65
C LEU A 10 22.86 10.83 13.70
N LEU A 11 23.55 11.42 12.73
CA LEU A 11 25.02 11.46 12.68
C LEU A 11 25.61 12.25 13.86
N ARG A 12 24.95 13.33 14.31
CA ARG A 12 25.35 14.07 15.52
C ARG A 12 25.31 13.22 16.79
N SER A 13 24.49 12.16 16.83
CA SER A 13 24.45 11.24 17.98
C SER A 13 25.67 10.31 18.08
N ARG A 14 26.57 10.34 17.08
CA ARG A 14 27.84 9.58 17.03
C ARG A 14 27.69 8.07 17.22
N GLN A 15 26.55 7.51 16.79
CA GLN A 15 26.38 6.07 16.69
C GLN A 15 27.42 5.48 15.73
N PRO A 16 28.17 4.44 16.12
CA PRO A 16 29.32 3.96 15.33
C PRO A 16 28.90 3.38 13.97
N LEU A 17 27.66 2.91 13.85
CA LEU A 17 27.12 2.31 12.65
C LEU A 17 25.73 2.85 12.31
N VAL A 18 25.58 3.35 11.09
CA VAL A 18 24.30 3.70 10.48
C VAL A 18 24.07 2.80 9.27
N THR A 19 22.87 2.26 9.12
CA THR A 19 22.51 1.42 7.97
C THR A 19 21.39 2.08 7.18
N ILE A 20 21.57 2.21 5.87
CA ILE A 20 20.59 2.78 4.94
C ILE A 20 20.21 1.67 3.97
N ARG A 21 19.03 1.08 4.18
CA ARG A 21 18.50 0.06 3.27
C ARG A 21 17.73 0.72 2.14
N THR A 22 18.24 0.70 0.91
CA THR A 22 17.54 1.29 -0.23
C THR A 22 17.98 0.70 -1.56
N PHE A 23 17.09 0.74 -2.54
CA PHE A 23 17.43 0.53 -3.96
C PHE A 23 17.81 1.85 -4.66
N GLU A 24 17.66 2.99 -3.98
CA GLU A 24 18.01 4.33 -4.46
C GLU A 24 19.41 4.73 -3.97
N GLU A 25 20.43 3.94 -4.35
CA GLU A 25 21.82 4.12 -3.92
C GLU A 25 22.33 5.56 -4.14
N ASP A 26 22.12 6.10 -5.35
CA ASP A 26 22.59 7.45 -5.72
C ASP A 26 22.01 8.53 -4.79
N TYR A 27 20.73 8.41 -4.43
CA TYR A 27 20.08 9.35 -3.53
C TYR A 27 20.63 9.23 -2.11
N ALA A 28 20.76 8.00 -1.58
CA ALA A 28 21.31 7.78 -0.26
C ALA A 28 22.76 8.27 -0.14
N LEU A 29 23.59 8.00 -1.16
CA LEU A 29 24.96 8.49 -1.21
C LEU A 29 25.00 10.02 -1.28
N GLY A 30 24.15 10.64 -2.11
CA GLY A 30 23.99 12.09 -2.17
C GLY A 30 23.61 12.70 -0.82
N LEU A 31 22.69 12.05 -0.08
CA LEU A 31 22.27 12.45 1.25
C LEU A 31 23.42 12.44 2.26
N VAL A 32 24.20 11.36 2.27
CA VAL A 32 25.36 11.21 3.16
C VAL A 32 26.45 12.24 2.82
N ARG A 33 26.70 12.49 1.54
CA ARG A 33 27.64 13.54 1.08
C ARG A 33 27.20 14.93 1.53
N ALA A 34 25.93 15.27 1.34
CA ALA A 34 25.38 16.55 1.79
C ALA A 34 25.50 16.71 3.31
N ALA A 35 25.17 15.65 4.08
CA ALA A 35 25.32 15.65 5.53
C ALA A 35 26.79 15.80 5.96
N ALA A 36 27.72 15.14 5.27
CA ALA A 36 29.16 15.26 5.53
C ALA A 36 29.62 16.71 5.35
N LEU A 37 29.24 17.36 4.24
CA LEU A 37 29.56 18.75 3.96
C LEU A 37 28.99 19.70 5.01
N ASN A 38 27.71 19.56 5.37
CA ASN A 38 27.05 20.40 6.36
C ASN A 38 27.63 20.23 7.78
N LEU A 39 28.12 19.04 8.10
CA LEU A 39 28.78 18.74 9.37
C LEU A 39 30.28 19.06 9.36
N GLY A 40 30.86 19.45 8.22
CA GLY A 40 32.30 19.71 8.07
C GLY A 40 33.16 18.47 8.25
N ARG A 41 32.66 17.29 7.87
CA ARG A 41 33.32 15.99 8.05
C ARG A 41 33.84 15.46 6.73
N ALA A 42 35.01 14.84 6.76
CA ALA A 42 35.51 14.08 5.62
C ALA A 42 34.58 12.89 5.35
N CYS A 43 34.41 12.54 4.07
CA CYS A 43 33.65 11.38 3.64
C CYS A 43 34.57 10.47 2.84
N TRP A 44 34.65 9.19 3.22
CA TRP A 44 35.34 8.16 2.45
C TRP A 44 34.29 7.22 1.86
N LEU A 45 34.47 6.82 0.61
CA LEU A 45 33.56 5.91 -0.08
C LEU A 45 34.32 4.64 -0.47
N TRP A 46 33.73 3.50 -0.17
CA TRP A 46 34.20 2.20 -0.65
C TRP A 46 33.13 1.52 -1.50
N THR A 47 33.60 0.88 -2.57
CA THR A 47 32.81 -0.05 -3.40
C THR A 47 33.71 -1.24 -3.75
N LEU A 48 33.11 -2.41 -3.99
CA LEU A 48 33.87 -3.60 -4.37
C LEU A 48 34.70 -3.40 -5.65
N THR A 49 34.20 -2.60 -6.60
CA THR A 49 34.82 -2.40 -7.92
C THR A 49 35.87 -1.30 -7.93
N ALA A 50 35.69 -0.22 -7.16
CA ALA A 50 36.62 0.91 -7.16
C ALA A 50 37.55 0.95 -5.94
N GLY A 51 37.24 0.25 -4.85
CA GLY A 51 37.96 0.36 -3.58
C GLY A 51 37.66 1.68 -2.84
N VAL A 52 38.52 2.04 -1.88
CA VAL A 52 38.38 3.23 -1.03
C VAL A 52 38.85 4.48 -1.78
N ARG A 53 38.04 5.53 -1.77
CA ARG A 53 38.35 6.85 -2.34
C ARG A 53 37.71 7.97 -1.54
N ASP A 54 38.09 9.21 -1.84
CA ASP A 54 37.39 10.38 -1.30
C ASP A 54 35.93 10.37 -1.80
N GLY A 55 35.00 10.41 -0.86
CA GLY A 55 33.58 10.31 -1.11
C GLY A 55 32.95 11.62 -1.58
N LEU A 56 33.58 12.77 -1.38
CA LEU A 56 33.05 14.09 -1.77
C LEU A 56 33.45 14.50 -3.20
N LEU A 57 34.50 13.87 -3.74
CA LEU A 57 35.03 14.16 -5.07
C LEU A 57 34.57 13.11 -6.09
N ALA A 58 33.92 13.53 -7.17
CA ALA A 58 33.35 12.62 -8.18
C ALA A 58 34.39 11.70 -8.85
N ASN A 59 35.63 12.19 -9.03
CA ASN A 59 36.72 11.50 -9.74
C ASN A 59 37.96 11.27 -8.85
N ALA A 60 37.78 11.06 -7.54
CA ALA A 60 38.89 10.75 -6.66
C ALA A 60 39.57 9.44 -7.07
N ALA A 61 40.91 9.49 -7.20
CA ALA A 61 41.71 8.30 -7.44
C ALA A 61 41.55 7.32 -6.28
N PRO A 62 41.26 6.04 -6.56
CA PRO A 62 41.12 5.04 -5.52
C PRO A 62 42.46 4.71 -4.90
N ILE A 63 42.43 4.32 -3.63
CA ILE A 63 43.59 3.84 -2.91
C ILE A 63 43.88 2.41 -3.38
N PRO A 64 45.12 2.10 -3.83
CA PRO A 64 45.47 0.77 -4.30
C PRO A 64 45.21 -0.32 -3.26
N ASN A 65 44.90 -1.54 -3.72
CA ASN A 65 44.70 -2.73 -2.88
C ASN A 65 43.56 -2.62 -1.85
N THR A 66 42.54 -1.81 -2.15
CA THR A 66 41.36 -1.66 -1.28
C THR A 66 40.05 -2.15 -1.90
N THR A 67 40.10 -2.92 -2.98
CA THR A 67 38.90 -3.62 -3.51
C THR A 67 38.52 -4.81 -2.63
N ASP A 68 39.48 -5.39 -1.91
CA ASP A 68 39.21 -6.38 -0.86
C ASP A 68 38.48 -5.72 0.34
N PRO A 69 37.30 -6.22 0.76
CA PRO A 69 36.52 -5.59 1.83
C PRO A 69 37.24 -5.54 3.17
N ALA A 70 38.02 -6.56 3.53
CA ALA A 70 38.73 -6.59 4.81
C ALA A 70 39.89 -5.58 4.84
N ALA A 71 40.64 -5.47 3.75
CA ALA A 71 41.68 -4.45 3.57
C ALA A 71 41.09 -3.04 3.61
N ALA A 72 39.97 -2.81 2.91
CA ALA A 72 39.27 -1.54 2.91
C ALA A 72 38.81 -1.13 4.31
N LEU A 73 38.15 -2.04 5.05
CA LEU A 73 37.67 -1.78 6.41
C LEU A 73 38.80 -1.44 7.38
N THR A 74 39.92 -2.14 7.27
CA THR A 74 41.11 -1.87 8.08
C THR A 74 41.62 -0.44 7.82
N LEU A 75 41.79 -0.06 6.55
CA LEU A 75 42.23 1.27 6.16
C LEU A 75 41.24 2.39 6.54
N LEU A 76 39.94 2.11 6.45
CA LEU A 76 38.89 3.04 6.86
C LEU A 76 38.89 3.26 8.38
N GLY A 77 39.20 2.23 9.15
CA GLY A 77 39.26 2.29 10.63
C GLY A 77 40.41 3.13 11.18
N GLU A 78 41.50 3.23 10.42
CA GLU A 78 42.68 4.04 10.76
C GLU A 78 42.48 5.55 10.55
N ARG A 79 41.32 5.97 10.02
CA ARG A 79 41.07 7.38 9.71
C ARG A 79 40.79 8.22 10.95
N GLU A 80 41.49 9.35 11.04
CA GLU A 80 41.35 10.33 12.12
C GLU A 80 40.34 11.44 11.79
N ARG A 81 40.03 12.29 12.78
CA ARG A 81 39.13 13.46 12.68
C ARG A 81 37.67 13.11 12.41
N ALA A 82 37.19 12.00 12.96
CA ALA A 82 35.78 11.60 12.95
C ALA A 82 35.12 11.64 11.54
N PRO A 83 35.66 10.96 10.52
CA PRO A 83 35.05 10.94 9.18
C PRO A 83 33.74 10.15 9.13
N LEU A 84 33.02 10.29 8.02
CA LEU A 84 32.02 9.33 7.58
C LEU A 84 32.68 8.30 6.66
N LEU A 85 32.53 7.03 6.99
CA LEU A 85 33.07 5.89 6.24
C LEU A 85 31.88 5.24 5.53
N VAL A 86 31.70 5.48 4.24
CA VAL A 86 30.56 5.00 3.47
C VAL A 86 30.95 3.77 2.68
N THR A 87 30.14 2.72 2.73
CA THR A 87 30.35 1.50 1.95
C THR A 87 29.08 1.12 1.22
N LEU A 88 29.22 0.71 -0.05
CA LEU A 88 28.12 0.20 -0.86
C LEU A 88 28.22 -1.33 -0.93
N ASP A 89 27.10 -2.02 -0.70
CA ASP A 89 26.95 -3.48 -0.78
C ASP A 89 27.86 -4.31 0.16
N LEU A 90 28.42 -3.69 1.22
CA LEU A 90 29.32 -4.38 2.14
C LEU A 90 28.62 -5.51 2.90
N ALA A 91 27.32 -5.38 3.19
CA ALA A 91 26.65 -6.28 4.11
C ALA A 91 26.64 -7.73 3.61
N ALA A 92 26.59 -7.93 2.29
CA ALA A 92 26.72 -9.25 1.65
C ALA A 92 28.05 -9.97 1.96
N HIS A 93 29.11 -9.21 2.20
CA HIS A 93 30.46 -9.71 2.47
C HIS A 93 30.72 -9.98 3.96
N LEU A 94 29.85 -9.50 4.87
CA LEU A 94 30.02 -9.68 6.32
C LEU A 94 29.82 -11.13 6.79
N ARG A 95 29.43 -12.05 5.90
CA ARG A 95 29.41 -13.50 6.19
C ARG A 95 30.81 -14.11 6.19
N GLU A 96 31.76 -13.47 5.53
CA GLU A 96 33.14 -13.94 5.53
C GLU A 96 33.81 -13.63 6.88
N PRO A 97 34.43 -14.61 7.56
CA PRO A 97 35.00 -14.39 8.90
C PRO A 97 36.04 -13.27 8.98
N ARG A 98 36.87 -13.11 7.94
CA ARG A 98 37.90 -12.06 7.89
C ARG A 98 37.28 -10.67 7.78
N VAL A 99 36.31 -10.50 6.89
CA VAL A 99 35.58 -9.24 6.68
C VAL A 99 34.77 -8.89 7.92
N LEU A 100 34.09 -9.86 8.54
CA LEU A 100 33.35 -9.66 9.78
C LEU A 100 34.27 -9.18 10.93
N ARG A 101 35.45 -9.79 11.07
CA ARG A 101 36.42 -9.38 12.08
C ARG A 101 36.94 -7.97 11.81
N ALA A 102 37.26 -7.66 10.55
CA ALA A 102 37.68 -6.32 10.14
C ALA A 102 36.60 -5.28 10.46
N ALA A 103 35.33 -5.54 10.09
CA ALA A 103 34.21 -4.64 10.37
C ALA A 103 34.06 -4.37 11.88
N ARG A 104 34.14 -5.41 12.72
CA ARG A 104 34.09 -5.25 14.18
C ARG A 104 35.23 -4.40 14.72
N ASN A 105 36.44 -4.55 14.18
CA ASN A 105 37.58 -3.73 14.57
C ASN A 105 37.37 -2.26 14.15
N THR A 106 36.92 -2.03 12.90
CA THR A 106 36.58 -0.71 12.38
C THR A 106 35.52 -0.02 13.24
N LEU A 107 34.47 -0.73 13.65
CA LEU A 107 33.43 -0.19 14.53
C LEU A 107 33.96 0.18 15.92
N SER A 108 34.82 -0.65 16.49
CA SER A 108 35.48 -0.36 17.76
C SER A 108 36.38 0.88 17.68
N GLN A 109 37.10 1.04 16.57
CA GLN A 109 37.95 2.22 16.32
C GLN A 109 37.11 3.47 16.05
N ALA A 110 36.03 3.33 15.28
CA ALA A 110 35.10 4.41 14.97
C ALA A 110 34.42 4.96 16.23
N ALA A 111 34.03 4.08 17.16
CA ALA A 111 33.51 4.48 18.46
C ALA A 111 34.52 5.31 19.28
N ALA A 112 35.82 5.01 19.16
CA ALA A 112 36.88 5.75 19.87
C ALA A 112 37.26 7.07 19.18
N SER A 113 37.32 7.10 17.84
CA SER A 113 37.73 8.27 17.06
C SER A 113 36.59 9.23 16.73
N GLY A 114 35.35 8.83 16.99
CA GLY A 114 34.13 9.53 16.58
C GLY A 114 33.79 9.35 15.09
N ALA A 115 34.53 8.50 14.36
CA ALA A 115 34.15 8.11 13.00
C ALA A 115 32.81 7.37 13.02
N GLN A 116 32.12 7.35 11.89
CA GLN A 116 30.88 6.58 11.76
C GLN A 116 30.90 5.81 10.45
N LEU A 117 30.61 4.52 10.54
CA LEU A 117 30.41 3.65 9.38
C LEU A 117 28.96 3.78 8.91
N VAL A 118 28.78 4.06 7.62
CA VAL A 118 27.48 4.18 6.96
C VAL A 118 27.41 3.10 5.87
N LEU A 119 26.55 2.11 6.08
CA LEU A 119 26.33 1.04 5.11
C LEU A 119 25.13 1.39 4.24
N ILE A 120 25.30 1.43 2.93
CA ILE A 120 24.20 1.57 1.97
C ILE A 120 24.09 0.23 1.24
N ASP A 121 23.00 -0.49 1.49
CA ASP A 121 22.77 -1.83 0.96
C ASP A 121 21.32 -1.99 0.51
N ALA A 122 21.06 -2.77 -0.53
CA ALA A 122 19.70 -3.08 -0.96
C ALA A 122 18.99 -4.09 0.00
N VAL A 123 19.77 -4.96 0.63
CA VAL A 123 19.27 -6.10 1.42
C VAL A 123 19.82 -6.05 2.84
N ASP A 124 18.96 -6.36 3.82
CA ASP A 124 19.37 -6.48 5.22
C ASP A 124 19.86 -7.90 5.51
N ASN A 125 21.16 -8.13 5.36
CA ASN A 125 21.83 -9.39 5.65
C ASN A 125 22.93 -9.26 6.72
N LEU A 126 22.82 -8.24 7.58
CA LEU A 126 23.77 -7.94 8.65
C LEU A 126 23.80 -9.05 9.71
N PRO A 127 25.00 -9.58 10.05
CA PRO A 127 25.18 -10.48 11.18
C PRO A 127 24.77 -9.83 12.52
N ASP A 128 24.19 -10.61 13.43
CA ASP A 128 23.63 -10.10 14.70
C ASP A 128 24.61 -9.26 15.54
N VAL A 129 25.89 -9.66 15.55
CA VAL A 129 26.96 -8.96 16.28
C VAL A 129 27.19 -7.54 15.75
N VAL A 130 26.99 -7.32 14.45
CA VAL A 130 27.09 -6.00 13.80
C VAL A 130 25.77 -5.25 13.95
N ARG A 131 24.64 -5.94 13.75
CA ARG A 131 23.28 -5.41 13.90
C ARG A 131 23.06 -4.79 15.28
N ALA A 132 23.59 -5.39 16.35
CA ALA A 132 23.47 -4.87 17.71
C ALA A 132 24.06 -3.47 17.93
N GLN A 133 24.93 -3.00 17.04
CA GLN A 133 25.54 -1.66 17.07
C GLN A 133 24.99 -0.72 15.99
N ALA A 134 24.11 -1.24 15.12
CA ALA A 134 23.56 -0.51 13.98
C ALA A 134 22.34 0.31 14.39
N VAL A 135 22.24 1.52 13.84
CA VAL A 135 20.99 2.28 13.80
C VAL A 135 20.52 2.39 12.36
N ALA A 136 19.31 1.88 12.10
CA ALA A 136 18.70 1.96 10.78
C ALA A 136 18.23 3.39 10.47
N PHE A 137 18.45 3.83 9.25
CA PHE A 137 17.95 5.07 8.69
C PHE A 137 17.12 4.75 7.43
N ASP A 138 15.81 4.96 7.54
CA ASP A 138 14.89 4.78 6.43
C ASP A 138 14.77 6.06 5.58
N VAL A 139 15.09 5.93 4.30
CA VAL A 139 14.89 6.94 3.27
C VAL A 139 13.39 7.08 2.98
N SER A 140 12.92 8.32 2.93
CA SER A 140 11.53 8.63 2.59
C SER A 140 11.35 8.67 1.07
N LEU A 141 10.14 8.35 0.60
CA LEU A 141 9.76 8.64 -0.78
C LEU A 141 9.75 10.17 -1.02
N PRO A 142 9.95 10.60 -2.28
CA PRO A 142 10.00 12.02 -2.60
C PRO A 142 8.67 12.72 -2.28
N GLY A 143 8.76 13.90 -1.66
CA GLY A 143 7.62 14.78 -1.41
C GLY A 143 7.27 15.62 -2.63
N ASP A 144 6.18 16.40 -2.58
CA ASP A 144 5.67 17.15 -3.73
C ASP A 144 6.70 18.06 -4.42
N ALA A 145 7.44 18.84 -3.64
CA ALA A 145 8.46 19.75 -4.17
C ALA A 145 9.61 18.98 -4.86
N GLU A 146 9.97 17.82 -4.32
CA GLU A 146 11.02 16.96 -4.89
C GLU A 146 10.51 16.25 -6.16
N ILE A 147 9.29 15.72 -6.16
CA ILE A 147 8.65 15.16 -7.34
C ILE A 147 8.62 16.21 -8.46
N GLU A 148 8.21 17.45 -8.15
CA GLU A 148 8.20 18.53 -9.14
C GLU A 148 9.61 18.81 -9.71
N GLN A 149 10.63 18.82 -8.85
CA GLN A 149 12.02 19.00 -9.29
C GLN A 149 12.48 17.87 -10.21
N ILE A 150 12.15 16.61 -9.86
CA ILE A 150 12.49 15.43 -10.68
C ILE A 150 11.81 15.53 -12.04
N VAL A 151 10.50 15.77 -12.08
CA VAL A 151 9.72 15.87 -13.32
C VAL A 151 10.30 16.98 -14.20
N ARG A 152 10.54 18.18 -13.65
CA ARG A 152 11.13 19.30 -14.39
C ARG A 152 12.54 18.99 -14.88
N GLY A 153 13.34 18.28 -14.08
CA GLY A 153 14.70 17.85 -14.44
C GLY A 153 14.69 16.91 -15.64
N VAL A 154 13.84 15.88 -15.60
CA VAL A 154 13.67 14.92 -16.70
C VAL A 154 13.19 15.61 -17.97
N LEU A 155 12.14 16.43 -17.89
CA LEU A 155 11.61 17.14 -19.05
C LEU A 155 12.65 18.08 -19.68
N ARG A 156 13.49 18.75 -18.86
CA ARG A 156 14.59 19.58 -19.37
C ARG A 156 15.65 18.75 -20.08
N ALA A 157 16.06 17.62 -19.50
CA ALA A 157 17.05 16.73 -20.09
C ALA A 157 16.57 16.15 -21.43
N GLU A 158 15.32 15.70 -21.49
CA GLU A 158 14.71 15.18 -22.72
C GLU A 158 14.53 16.29 -23.77
N HIS A 159 14.12 17.50 -23.36
CA HIS A 159 13.98 18.66 -24.28
C HIS A 159 15.32 19.09 -24.90
N GLN A 160 16.43 18.99 -24.16
CA GLN A 160 17.77 19.27 -24.68
C GLN A 160 18.21 18.29 -25.78
N GLN A 161 17.76 17.04 -25.71
CA GLN A 161 18.04 16.05 -26.76
C GLN A 161 17.14 16.26 -27.97
N ARG A 162 15.85 16.49 -27.75
CA ARG A 162 14.85 16.77 -28.80
C ARG A 162 13.71 17.61 -28.23
N PRO A 163 13.28 18.69 -28.92
CA PRO A 163 12.20 19.54 -28.42
C PRO A 163 10.93 18.76 -28.09
N ILE A 164 10.39 19.03 -26.90
CA ILE A 164 9.12 18.48 -26.38
C ILE A 164 8.08 19.60 -26.37
N GLN A 165 6.87 19.30 -26.80
CA GLN A 165 5.73 20.19 -26.66
C GLN A 165 5.00 19.91 -25.34
N ILE A 166 4.94 20.89 -24.44
CA ILE A 166 4.20 20.76 -23.18
C ILE A 166 2.91 21.58 -23.32
N ASP A 167 1.78 20.89 -23.40
CA ASP A 167 0.45 21.48 -23.55
C ASP A 167 -0.46 20.98 -22.43
N ILE A 168 -0.14 21.39 -21.20
CA ILE A 168 -0.88 20.98 -20.01
C ILE A 168 -1.34 22.18 -19.19
N SER A 169 -2.59 22.12 -18.76
CA SER A 169 -3.18 23.10 -17.86
C SER A 169 -2.49 23.09 -16.48
N ARG A 170 -2.62 24.18 -15.70
CA ARG A 170 -2.11 24.21 -14.31
C ARG A 170 -2.75 23.10 -13.47
N THR A 171 -4.02 22.83 -13.69
CA THR A 171 -4.79 21.75 -13.05
C THR A 171 -4.28 20.37 -13.47
N GLY A 172 -4.01 20.17 -14.76
CA GLY A 172 -3.40 18.94 -15.28
C GLY A 172 -2.04 18.68 -14.67
N TRP A 173 -1.17 19.71 -14.60
CA TRP A 173 0.14 19.61 -13.97
C TRP A 173 0.06 19.18 -12.50
N THR A 174 -0.81 19.81 -11.70
CA THR A 174 -1.03 19.40 -10.31
C THR A 174 -1.56 17.97 -10.18
N THR A 175 -2.35 17.51 -11.17
CA THR A 175 -2.87 16.14 -11.21
C THR A 175 -1.77 15.12 -11.49
N ILE A 176 -0.85 15.42 -12.42
CA ILE A 176 0.34 14.61 -12.69
C ILE A 176 1.18 14.47 -11.42
N LEU A 177 1.55 15.58 -10.77
CA LEU A 177 2.37 15.55 -9.56
C LEU A 177 1.71 14.74 -8.45
N ARG A 178 0.41 14.96 -8.21
CA ARG A 178 -0.37 14.20 -7.22
C ARG A 178 -0.38 12.71 -7.56
N ASN A 179 -0.53 12.35 -8.83
CA ASN A 179 -0.55 10.96 -9.26
C ASN A 179 0.84 10.30 -9.19
N LEU A 180 1.93 11.05 -9.15
CA LEU A 180 3.28 10.48 -8.96
C LEU A 180 3.63 10.20 -7.48
N ARG A 181 2.81 10.69 -6.53
CA ARG A 181 3.00 10.39 -5.10
C ARG A 181 2.98 8.88 -4.83
N GLY A 182 3.81 8.47 -3.86
CA GLY A 182 3.96 7.07 -3.45
C GLY A 182 4.89 6.24 -4.33
N LEU A 183 5.62 6.86 -5.25
CA LEU A 183 6.61 6.22 -6.10
C LEU A 183 8.02 6.60 -5.66
N THR A 184 9.00 5.73 -5.92
CA THR A 184 10.42 6.05 -5.76
C THR A 184 10.84 7.10 -6.80
N ARG A 185 11.95 7.80 -6.56
CA ARG A 185 12.51 8.82 -7.48
C ARG A 185 12.80 8.18 -8.84
N ARG A 186 13.39 6.99 -8.83
CA ARG A 186 13.65 6.21 -10.04
C ARG A 186 12.37 5.87 -10.80
N GLN A 187 11.31 5.48 -10.10
CA GLN A 187 10.00 5.22 -10.73
C GLN A 187 9.39 6.50 -11.31
N VAL A 188 9.46 7.63 -10.60
CA VAL A 188 9.01 8.93 -11.11
C VAL A 188 9.76 9.29 -12.38
N GLU A 189 11.09 9.18 -12.39
CA GLU A 189 11.90 9.47 -13.57
C GLU A 189 11.53 8.58 -14.75
N GLN A 190 11.40 7.27 -14.53
CA GLN A 190 11.05 6.33 -15.58
C GLN A 190 9.67 6.63 -16.18
N ILE A 191 8.66 6.85 -15.33
CA ILE A 191 7.30 7.15 -15.81
C ILE A 191 7.31 8.44 -16.63
N VAL A 192 7.97 9.51 -16.16
CA VAL A 192 8.01 10.79 -16.89
C VAL A 192 8.72 10.64 -18.23
N ARG A 193 9.81 9.86 -18.29
CA ARG A 193 10.50 9.55 -19.55
C ARG A 193 9.59 8.79 -20.51
N ASP A 194 8.89 7.77 -20.02
CA ASP A 194 8.01 6.94 -20.82
C ASP A 194 6.86 7.75 -21.42
N LEU A 195 6.28 8.69 -20.67
CA LEU A 195 5.19 9.56 -21.16
C LEU A 195 5.62 10.36 -22.39
N VAL A 196 6.82 10.94 -22.38
CA VAL A 196 7.31 11.77 -23.49
C VAL A 196 8.06 10.98 -24.57
N ALA A 197 8.26 9.67 -24.38
CA ALA A 197 9.09 8.86 -25.27
C ALA A 197 8.45 8.63 -26.64
N GLU A 198 7.13 8.41 -26.68
CA GLU A 198 6.41 8.00 -27.90
C GLU A 198 6.12 9.17 -28.84
N ASP A 199 5.48 10.23 -28.35
CA ASP A 199 4.97 11.33 -29.18
C ASP A 199 5.67 12.68 -28.95
N ARG A 200 6.58 12.76 -27.96
CA ARG A 200 7.28 13.98 -27.54
C ARG A 200 6.33 15.11 -27.13
N ARG A 201 5.17 14.76 -26.59
CA ARG A 201 4.20 15.71 -26.03
C ARG A 201 3.97 15.38 -24.56
N LEU A 202 3.50 16.38 -23.82
CA LEU A 202 2.93 16.17 -22.49
C LEU A 202 1.63 16.95 -22.41
N ASP A 203 0.51 16.23 -22.43
CA ASP A 203 -0.85 16.80 -22.39
C ASP A 203 -1.76 16.09 -21.39
N GLU A 204 -3.07 16.36 -21.41
CA GLU A 204 -4.02 15.77 -20.45
C GLU A 204 -4.32 14.27 -20.72
N ALA A 205 -4.08 13.77 -21.94
CA ALA A 205 -4.26 12.35 -22.26
C ALA A 205 -3.25 11.46 -21.52
N ASP A 206 -2.05 12.01 -21.24
CA ASP A 206 -0.99 11.34 -20.50
C ASP A 206 -1.34 11.01 -19.05
N ILE A 207 -2.37 11.66 -18.48
CA ILE A 207 -2.82 11.35 -17.12
C ILE A 207 -3.27 9.89 -17.03
N ASN A 208 -3.95 9.38 -18.05
CA ASN A 208 -4.41 7.99 -18.08
C ASN A 208 -3.25 7.02 -18.26
N HIS A 209 -2.28 7.36 -19.13
CA HIS A 209 -1.07 6.58 -19.33
C HIS A 209 -0.23 6.52 -18.05
N LEU A 210 -0.09 7.64 -17.35
CA LEU A 210 0.58 7.75 -16.06
C LEU A 210 -0.07 6.84 -15.03
N LEU A 211 -1.41 6.87 -14.91
CA LEU A 211 -2.13 6.00 -13.98
C LEU A 211 -1.91 4.52 -14.30
N ALA A 212 -1.87 4.14 -15.57
CA ALA A 212 -1.56 2.78 -15.99
C ALA A 212 -0.14 2.36 -15.59
N ARG A 213 0.87 3.21 -15.85
CA ARG A 213 2.27 2.95 -15.47
C ARG A 213 2.46 2.91 -13.95
N LYS A 214 1.78 3.79 -13.21
CA LYS A 214 1.77 3.78 -11.74
C LYS A 214 1.30 2.43 -11.20
N ARG A 215 0.22 1.87 -11.76
CA ARG A 215 -0.30 0.56 -11.33
C ARG A 215 0.75 -0.53 -11.48
N GLN A 216 1.41 -0.57 -12.65
CA GLN A 216 2.46 -1.54 -12.92
C GLN A 216 3.64 -1.38 -11.93
N ALA A 217 4.03 -0.14 -11.63
CA ALA A 217 5.11 0.16 -10.67
C ALA A 217 4.77 -0.27 -9.23
N LEU A 218 3.50 -0.24 -8.83
CA LEU A 218 3.04 -0.64 -7.50
C LEU A 218 2.85 -2.17 -7.38
N GLN A 219 2.42 -2.84 -8.45
CA GLN A 219 2.17 -4.29 -8.47
C GLN A 219 3.44 -5.15 -8.48
N GLY A 220 4.58 -4.63 -8.97
CA GLY A 220 5.77 -5.44 -9.25
C GLY A 220 6.48 -6.07 -8.03
N ASP A 221 6.36 -5.47 -6.83
CA ASP A 221 7.05 -5.92 -5.60
C ASP A 221 6.31 -5.55 -4.28
N GLY A 222 5.15 -4.89 -4.37
CA GLY A 222 4.48 -4.25 -3.23
C GLY A 222 3.30 -5.05 -2.67
N LEU A 223 2.98 -4.82 -1.39
CA LEU A 223 1.73 -5.28 -0.76
C LEU A 223 0.51 -4.45 -1.18
N LEU A 224 0.72 -3.38 -1.96
CA LEU A 224 -0.32 -2.44 -2.37
C LEU A 224 -0.63 -2.60 -3.85
N GLU A 225 -1.91 -2.73 -4.15
CA GLU A 225 -2.44 -2.74 -5.51
C GLU A 225 -3.36 -1.54 -5.70
N TYR A 226 -3.18 -0.79 -6.79
CA TYR A 226 -4.12 0.25 -7.16
C TYR A 226 -5.32 -0.38 -7.87
N VAL A 227 -6.51 -0.22 -7.30
CA VAL A 227 -7.75 -0.83 -7.81
C VAL A 227 -8.57 0.18 -8.58
N GLU A 228 -9.04 -0.22 -9.76
CA GLU A 228 -10.04 0.55 -10.48
C GLU A 228 -11.40 0.47 -9.78
N ALA A 229 -12.01 1.65 -9.61
CA ALA A 229 -13.32 1.81 -9.04
C ALA A 229 -14.29 2.38 -10.09
N PRO A 230 -14.66 1.64 -11.16
CA PRO A 230 -15.64 2.12 -12.13
C PRO A 230 -17.08 2.01 -11.62
N VAL A 231 -17.29 1.61 -10.35
CA VAL A 231 -18.60 1.26 -9.80
C VAL A 231 -19.23 2.49 -9.16
N ASN A 232 -20.44 2.88 -9.59
CA ASN A 232 -21.20 3.90 -8.88
C ASN A 232 -21.88 3.31 -7.62
N LEU A 233 -22.03 4.12 -6.56
CA LEU A 233 -22.74 3.76 -5.33
C LEU A 233 -24.20 3.35 -5.57
N ASP A 234 -24.79 3.84 -6.66
CA ASP A 234 -26.15 3.49 -7.11
C ASP A 234 -26.25 2.08 -7.69
N GLU A 235 -25.12 1.46 -8.05
CA GLU A 235 -25.06 0.07 -8.53
C GLU A 235 -25.02 -0.96 -7.40
N ILE A 236 -25.22 -0.53 -6.15
CA ILE A 236 -25.32 -1.40 -4.98
C ILE A 236 -26.76 -1.36 -4.50
N GLY A 237 -27.46 -2.50 -4.45
CA GLY A 237 -28.78 -2.57 -3.83
C GLY A 237 -28.69 -2.57 -2.31
N GLY A 238 -29.59 -1.85 -1.63
CA GLY A 238 -29.60 -1.74 -0.17
C GLY A 238 -28.41 -0.97 0.42
N MET A 239 -27.97 -1.38 1.62
CA MET A 239 -26.98 -0.72 2.47
C MET A 239 -27.32 0.74 2.80
N THR A 240 -28.59 1.04 3.02
CA THR A 240 -29.10 2.42 3.09
C THR A 240 -28.43 3.25 4.18
N ARG A 241 -28.29 2.69 5.40
CA ARG A 241 -27.66 3.37 6.55
C ARG A 241 -26.17 3.54 6.36
N LEU A 242 -25.49 2.52 5.84
CA LEU A 242 -24.06 2.58 5.53
C LEU A 242 -23.78 3.67 4.49
N LYS A 243 -24.53 3.71 3.39
CA LYS A 243 -24.41 4.75 2.35
C LYS A 243 -24.62 6.15 2.91
N HIS A 244 -25.65 6.32 3.74
CA HIS A 244 -25.91 7.61 4.39
C HIS A 244 -24.74 8.05 5.29
N TRP A 245 -24.22 7.12 6.11
CA TRP A 245 -23.09 7.38 7.00
C TRP A 245 -21.79 7.73 6.25
N LEU A 246 -21.55 7.07 5.11
CA LEU A 246 -20.44 7.35 4.21
C LEU A 246 -20.60 8.71 3.50
N ALA A 247 -21.81 9.05 3.06
CA ALA A 247 -22.09 10.32 2.40
C ALA A 247 -21.75 11.53 3.29
N GLN A 248 -22.02 11.43 4.60
CA GLN A 248 -21.66 12.46 5.58
C GLN A 248 -20.14 12.69 5.70
N ARG A 249 -19.31 11.71 5.34
CA ARG A 249 -17.85 11.73 5.50
C ARG A 249 -17.08 11.99 4.20
N ARG A 250 -17.77 12.13 3.07
CA ARG A 250 -17.14 12.34 1.75
C ARG A 250 -16.14 13.51 1.74
N GLY A 251 -16.48 14.63 2.37
CA GLY A 251 -15.64 15.83 2.47
C GLY A 251 -14.65 15.81 3.64
N ALA A 252 -14.68 14.80 4.51
CA ALA A 252 -13.86 14.78 5.74
C ALA A 252 -12.36 14.55 5.46
N LEU A 253 -12.01 14.15 4.24
CA LEU A 253 -10.62 13.99 3.78
C LEU A 253 -10.05 15.27 3.13
N ASP A 254 -10.84 16.34 3.02
CA ASP A 254 -10.39 17.60 2.43
C ASP A 254 -9.64 18.47 3.44
N GLU A 255 -8.71 19.28 2.95
CA GLU A 255 -7.96 20.25 3.77
C GLU A 255 -8.89 21.22 4.53
N LYS A 256 -10.03 21.57 3.92
CA LYS A 256 -11.06 22.41 4.56
C LYS A 256 -11.68 21.74 5.80
N ALA A 257 -11.85 20.42 5.79
CA ALA A 257 -12.39 19.70 6.94
C ALA A 257 -11.39 19.69 8.09
N VAL A 258 -10.10 19.51 7.78
CA VAL A 258 -9.01 19.62 8.77
C VAL A 258 -8.97 21.03 9.36
N ALA A 259 -9.05 22.07 8.53
CA ALA A 259 -9.09 23.46 8.99
C ALA A 259 -10.31 23.80 9.86
N PHE A 260 -11.43 23.11 9.64
CA PHE A 260 -12.63 23.22 10.47
C PHE A 260 -12.50 22.52 11.84
N GLY A 261 -11.44 21.72 12.04
CA GLY A 261 -11.19 20.98 13.28
C GLY A 261 -11.82 19.58 13.31
N LEU A 262 -12.21 19.03 12.15
CA LEU A 262 -12.64 17.63 12.09
C LEU A 262 -11.41 16.72 12.20
N PRO A 263 -11.42 15.72 13.09
CA PRO A 263 -10.43 14.66 13.02
C PRO A 263 -10.58 13.91 11.69
N PRO A 264 -9.47 13.48 11.06
CA PRO A 264 -9.56 12.68 9.85
C PRO A 264 -10.33 11.38 10.16
N PRO A 265 -11.28 10.97 9.30
CA PRO A 265 -12.04 9.75 9.53
C PRO A 265 -11.11 8.54 9.46
N ARG A 266 -11.19 7.63 10.43
CA ARG A 266 -10.29 6.49 10.54
C ARG A 266 -10.65 5.40 9.54
N GLY A 267 -11.94 5.06 9.50
CA GLY A 267 -12.37 3.95 8.66
C GLY A 267 -13.66 3.29 9.09
N VAL A 268 -14.04 2.27 8.32
CA VAL A 268 -15.21 1.43 8.55
C VAL A 268 -14.84 -0.05 8.39
N LEU A 269 -15.33 -0.87 9.31
CA LEU A 269 -15.32 -2.32 9.18
C LEU A 269 -16.71 -2.79 8.73
N MET A 270 -16.75 -3.45 7.57
CA MET A 270 -17.95 -4.15 7.09
C MET A 270 -17.83 -5.62 7.45
N LEU A 271 -18.55 -6.04 8.48
CA LEU A 271 -18.68 -7.43 8.89
C LEU A 271 -19.99 -7.98 8.31
N GLY A 272 -20.01 -9.19 7.76
CA GLY A 272 -21.29 -9.71 7.29
C GLY A 272 -21.23 -10.97 6.48
N VAL A 273 -22.37 -11.40 5.98
CA VAL A 273 -22.50 -12.63 5.17
C VAL A 273 -21.69 -12.50 3.87
N GLN A 274 -21.06 -13.59 3.44
CA GLN A 274 -20.32 -13.65 2.18
C GLN A 274 -21.26 -13.35 1.00
N GLY A 275 -20.75 -12.67 -0.03
CA GLY A 275 -21.56 -12.34 -1.22
C GLY A 275 -22.58 -11.21 -1.04
N ALA A 276 -22.63 -10.56 0.14
CA ALA A 276 -23.55 -9.45 0.41
C ALA A 276 -23.07 -8.08 -0.12
N GLY A 277 -22.01 -8.01 -0.94
CA GLY A 277 -21.58 -6.78 -1.60
C GLY A 277 -20.59 -5.88 -0.82
N LYS A 278 -19.96 -6.37 0.26
CA LYS A 278 -18.99 -5.61 1.07
C LYS A 278 -17.80 -5.08 0.25
N SER A 279 -17.13 -5.95 -0.50
CA SER A 279 -15.98 -5.60 -1.36
C SER A 279 -16.40 -4.66 -2.50
N LEU A 280 -17.62 -4.83 -3.03
CA LEU A 280 -18.19 -3.94 -4.04
C LEU A 280 -18.44 -2.53 -3.47
N CYS A 281 -18.90 -2.45 -2.21
CA CYS A 281 -19.07 -1.18 -1.51
C CYS A 281 -17.76 -0.41 -1.42
N ALA A 282 -16.65 -1.05 -1.03
CA ALA A 282 -15.34 -0.39 -0.96
C ALA A 282 -14.95 0.30 -2.29
N LYS A 283 -15.16 -0.41 -3.42
CA LYS A 283 -14.95 0.15 -4.77
C LYS A 283 -15.86 1.33 -5.05
N ALA A 284 -17.15 1.20 -4.75
CA ALA A 284 -18.10 2.27 -5.00
C ALA A 284 -17.87 3.53 -4.14
N VAL A 285 -17.40 3.39 -2.90
CA VAL A 285 -17.03 4.53 -2.05
C VAL A 285 -15.89 5.32 -2.69
N ALA A 286 -14.85 4.65 -3.17
CA ALA A 286 -13.71 5.31 -3.82
C ALA A 286 -14.13 6.11 -5.06
N ALA A 287 -14.99 5.53 -5.89
CA ALA A 287 -15.57 6.20 -7.05
C ALA A 287 -16.38 7.44 -6.64
N ALA A 288 -17.29 7.28 -5.67
CA ALA A 288 -18.16 8.35 -5.19
C ALA A 288 -17.36 9.49 -4.53
N TRP A 289 -16.28 9.17 -3.82
CA TRP A 289 -15.45 10.16 -3.15
C TRP A 289 -14.39 10.78 -4.08
N HIS A 290 -14.27 10.29 -5.32
CA HIS A 290 -13.21 10.67 -6.27
C HIS A 290 -11.82 10.53 -5.66
N ARG A 291 -11.60 9.44 -4.91
CA ARG A 291 -10.33 9.14 -4.26
C ARG A 291 -9.69 7.87 -4.84
N PRO A 292 -8.36 7.81 -4.91
CA PRO A 292 -7.66 6.57 -5.21
C PRO A 292 -8.08 5.44 -4.27
N LEU A 293 -8.23 4.23 -4.81
CA LEU A 293 -8.42 3.01 -4.02
C LEU A 293 -7.15 2.18 -4.06
N LEU A 294 -6.54 1.96 -2.91
CA LEU A 294 -5.45 1.02 -2.75
C LEU A 294 -5.95 -0.22 -2.01
N ARG A 295 -5.75 -1.40 -2.59
CA ARG A 295 -5.96 -2.68 -1.90
C ARG A 295 -4.65 -3.10 -1.27
N LEU A 296 -4.66 -3.39 0.03
CA LEU A 296 -3.56 -4.06 0.70
C LEU A 296 -3.81 -5.56 0.63
N ASP A 297 -2.89 -6.28 -0.01
CA ASP A 297 -2.99 -7.72 -0.15
C ASP A 297 -2.56 -8.42 1.13
N ALA A 298 -3.58 -8.78 1.92
CA ALA A 298 -3.50 -9.56 3.13
C ALA A 298 -2.85 -10.95 2.95
N GLY A 299 -3.04 -11.59 1.79
CA GLY A 299 -2.49 -12.92 1.50
C GLY A 299 -0.99 -12.87 1.22
N ALA A 300 -0.53 -11.82 0.53
CA ALA A 300 0.89 -11.60 0.23
C ALA A 300 1.76 -11.31 1.47
N LEU A 301 1.15 -11.01 2.62
CA LEU A 301 1.85 -10.77 3.89
C LEU A 301 2.59 -12.02 4.41
N TYR A 302 2.10 -13.22 4.07
CA TYR A 302 2.63 -14.49 4.60
C TYR A 302 3.66 -15.16 3.71
N ASP A 303 3.98 -14.57 2.55
CA ASP A 303 4.88 -15.20 1.61
C ASP A 303 6.34 -15.11 2.08
N ARG A 304 6.94 -16.28 2.24
CA ARG A 304 8.35 -16.65 2.57
C ARG A 304 9.21 -15.50 3.13
N TYR A 305 9.42 -15.51 4.46
CA TYR A 305 10.59 -15.05 5.24
C TYR A 305 10.14 -14.39 6.57
N VAL A 306 10.30 -15.14 7.65
CA VAL A 306 9.97 -14.72 9.03
C VAL A 306 10.80 -13.49 9.41
N GLY A 307 10.18 -12.30 9.42
CA GLY A 307 10.80 -11.01 9.78
C GLY A 307 10.69 -9.92 8.71
N GLU A 308 10.71 -10.28 7.41
CA GLU A 308 10.52 -9.30 6.34
C GLU A 308 9.07 -8.79 6.26
N SER A 309 8.09 -9.64 6.59
CA SER A 309 6.66 -9.36 6.46
C SER A 309 6.17 -8.17 7.28
N GLU A 310 6.62 -8.00 8.53
CA GLU A 310 6.20 -6.85 9.36
C GLU A 310 6.75 -5.53 8.80
N ARG A 311 8.02 -5.51 8.40
CA ARG A 311 8.63 -4.32 7.82
C ARG A 311 7.96 -3.97 6.48
N ARG A 312 7.67 -4.97 5.64
CA ARG A 312 6.92 -4.78 4.39
C ARG A 312 5.56 -4.16 4.66
N LEU A 313 4.82 -4.64 5.67
CA LEU A 313 3.54 -4.05 6.08
C LEU A 313 3.70 -2.58 6.50
N ARG A 314 4.68 -2.26 7.36
CA ARG A 314 4.95 -0.87 7.78
C ARG A 314 5.30 0.02 6.58
N SER A 315 6.16 -0.46 5.68
CA SER A 315 6.52 0.27 4.46
C SER A 315 5.32 0.49 3.54
N ALA A 316 4.44 -0.51 3.39
CA ALA A 316 3.21 -0.37 2.62
C ALA A 316 2.25 0.65 3.24
N LEU A 317 2.03 0.61 4.56
CA LEU A 317 1.19 1.59 5.25
C LEU A 317 1.75 3.02 5.11
N GLN A 318 3.07 3.18 5.24
CA GLN A 318 3.74 4.47 5.04
C GLN A 318 3.65 4.95 3.58
N GLN A 319 3.74 4.05 2.61
CA GLN A 319 3.57 4.37 1.20
C GLN A 319 2.12 4.83 0.91
N ALA A 320 1.12 4.17 1.51
CA ALA A 320 -0.28 4.60 1.42
C ALA A 320 -0.49 6.00 2.03
N GLU A 321 0.13 6.29 3.18
CA GLU A 321 0.12 7.63 3.78
C GLU A 321 0.69 8.72 2.88
N GLN A 322 1.79 8.43 2.17
CA GLN A 322 2.42 9.37 1.24
C GLN A 322 1.56 9.61 -0.01
N MET A 323 0.67 8.67 -0.34
CA MET A 323 -0.29 8.78 -1.44
C MET A 323 -1.60 9.48 -1.04
N ALA A 324 -1.76 9.84 0.23
CA ALA A 324 -2.97 10.49 0.73
C ALA A 324 -3.26 11.82 -0.01
N PRO A 325 -4.55 12.22 -0.15
CA PRO A 325 -5.75 11.57 0.38
C PRO A 325 -6.24 10.36 -0.45
N LEU A 326 -6.53 9.23 0.21
CA LEU A 326 -6.98 8.00 -0.46
C LEU A 326 -7.86 7.10 0.42
N ILE A 327 -8.44 6.07 -0.19
CA ILE A 327 -9.09 4.96 0.49
C ILE A 327 -8.17 3.74 0.47
N LEU A 328 -7.84 3.24 1.66
CA LEU A 328 -7.09 1.99 1.84
C LEU A 328 -8.10 0.88 2.10
N TRP A 329 -8.06 -0.18 1.32
CA TRP A 329 -8.97 -1.31 1.42
C TRP A 329 -8.21 -2.58 1.79
N ILE A 330 -8.65 -3.25 2.86
CA ILE A 330 -8.21 -4.58 3.25
C ILE A 330 -9.40 -5.52 3.07
N ASP A 331 -9.32 -6.39 2.06
CA ASP A 331 -10.37 -7.39 1.84
C ASP A 331 -10.12 -8.62 2.69
N GLU A 332 -11.19 -9.18 3.25
CA GLU A 332 -11.18 -10.39 4.06
C GLU A 332 -10.05 -10.34 5.11
N ILE A 333 -10.07 -9.28 5.92
CA ILE A 333 -9.02 -8.97 6.88
C ILE A 333 -8.78 -10.14 7.85
N GLU A 334 -9.80 -10.96 8.11
CA GLU A 334 -9.69 -12.20 8.86
C GLU A 334 -8.70 -13.21 8.26
N LYS A 335 -8.58 -13.30 6.93
CA LYS A 335 -7.64 -14.24 6.28
C LYS A 335 -6.21 -13.83 6.53
N ALA A 336 -5.96 -12.52 6.57
CA ALA A 336 -4.66 -11.98 6.92
C ALA A 336 -4.29 -12.23 8.39
N PHE A 337 -5.22 -12.59 9.26
CA PHE A 337 -4.95 -12.59 10.71
C PHE A 337 -5.49 -13.83 11.43
N ALA A 338 -6.04 -14.80 10.72
CA ALA A 338 -6.52 -16.06 11.28
C ALA A 338 -5.42 -16.83 12.03
N SER A 339 -4.15 -16.74 11.58
CA SER A 339 -3.01 -17.33 12.29
C SER A 339 -2.55 -16.54 13.52
N ALA A 340 -2.96 -15.28 13.67
CA ALA A 340 -2.72 -14.51 14.90
C ALA A 340 -3.66 -14.95 16.04
N ALA A 341 -4.84 -15.45 15.69
CA ALA A 341 -5.82 -16.01 16.63
C ALA A 341 -5.45 -17.43 17.11
N SER A 342 -4.75 -18.22 16.28
CA SER A 342 -4.24 -19.53 16.69
C SER A 342 -2.91 -19.42 17.46
N GLN A 343 -2.77 -20.17 18.55
CA GLN A 343 -1.61 -20.05 19.45
C GLN A 343 -0.33 -20.74 18.94
N SER A 344 -0.34 -21.45 17.81
CA SER A 344 0.56 -22.62 17.68
C SER A 344 1.44 -22.79 16.42
N THR A 345 1.61 -21.84 15.50
CA THR A 345 2.46 -22.13 14.30
C THR A 345 3.50 -21.09 13.86
N ASP A 346 3.37 -19.79 14.13
CA ASP A 346 4.22 -18.76 13.46
C ASP A 346 5.20 -17.99 14.38
N GLY A 347 5.50 -18.48 15.58
CA GLY A 347 6.47 -17.83 16.48
C GLY A 347 6.13 -16.38 16.87
N GLY A 348 4.83 -16.04 16.86
CA GLY A 348 4.32 -14.70 17.18
C GLY A 348 4.46 -13.66 16.07
N LEU A 349 4.85 -14.03 14.85
CA LEU A 349 4.97 -13.13 13.70
C LEU A 349 3.64 -12.41 13.39
N SER A 350 2.56 -13.18 13.23
CA SER A 350 1.23 -12.65 12.91
C SER A 350 0.72 -11.66 13.98
N LYS A 351 1.03 -11.92 15.26
CA LYS A 351 0.70 -11.01 16.37
C LYS A 351 1.48 -9.69 16.28
N ARG A 352 2.76 -9.72 15.89
CA ARG A 352 3.56 -8.49 15.72
C ARG A 352 3.09 -7.68 14.52
N MET A 353 2.79 -8.33 13.40
CA MET A 353 2.23 -7.68 12.20
C MET A 353 0.88 -7.04 12.51
N PHE A 354 0.02 -7.75 13.24
CA PHE A 354 -1.24 -7.21 13.70
C PHE A 354 -1.05 -6.02 14.64
N GLY A 355 -0.10 -6.11 15.58
CA GLY A 355 0.31 -4.99 16.41
C GLY A 355 0.73 -3.77 15.58
N ALA A 356 1.52 -3.97 14.53
CA ALA A 356 1.93 -2.89 13.63
C ALA A 356 0.75 -2.23 12.91
N LEU A 357 -0.20 -3.01 12.38
CA LEU A 357 -1.41 -2.48 11.75
C LEU A 357 -2.27 -1.71 12.74
N LEU A 358 -2.49 -2.26 13.94
CA LEU A 358 -3.24 -1.59 14.98
C LEU A 358 -2.58 -0.26 15.35
N THR A 359 -1.30 -0.28 15.72
CA THR A 359 -0.54 0.94 16.04
C THR A 359 -0.71 1.99 14.95
N TRP A 360 -0.56 1.60 13.68
CA TRP A 360 -0.79 2.49 12.55
C TRP A 360 -2.22 3.08 12.53
N MET A 361 -3.26 2.25 12.65
CA MET A 361 -4.66 2.71 12.69
C MET A 361 -4.93 3.74 13.80
N GLN A 362 -4.17 3.69 14.90
CA GLN A 362 -4.28 4.65 16.00
C GLN A 362 -3.51 5.94 15.75
N GLU A 363 -2.30 5.82 15.21
CA GLU A 363 -1.30 6.89 15.22
C GLU A 363 -1.26 7.72 13.95
N HIS A 364 -1.72 7.20 12.80
CA HIS A 364 -1.61 7.92 11.53
C HIS A 364 -2.36 9.27 11.57
N ASP A 365 -1.80 10.31 10.97
CA ASP A 365 -2.40 11.65 10.91
C ASP A 365 -2.83 12.06 9.49
N LYS A 366 -2.52 11.21 8.51
CA LYS A 366 -2.81 11.46 7.08
C LYS A 366 -4.27 11.15 6.74
N PRO A 367 -4.85 11.83 5.74
CA PRO A 367 -6.23 11.61 5.28
C PRO A 367 -6.34 10.29 4.48
N VAL A 368 -6.15 9.18 5.19
CA VAL A 368 -6.30 7.80 4.69
C VAL A 368 -7.54 7.22 5.36
N PHE A 369 -8.56 6.89 4.56
CA PHE A 369 -9.77 6.25 5.06
C PHE A 369 -9.67 4.74 4.88
N LEU A 370 -9.64 3.98 5.99
CA LEU A 370 -9.54 2.53 5.94
C LEU A 370 -10.91 1.86 5.77
N ILE A 371 -11.07 1.03 4.75
CA ILE A 371 -12.21 0.13 4.59
C ILE A 371 -11.72 -1.30 4.79
N ALA A 372 -12.24 -1.99 5.79
CA ALA A 372 -11.96 -3.40 6.00
C ALA A 372 -13.24 -4.22 5.78
N THR A 373 -13.12 -5.39 5.16
CA THR A 373 -14.22 -6.35 5.05
C THR A 373 -13.89 -7.60 5.86
N ALA A 374 -14.93 -8.20 6.46
CA ALA A 374 -14.81 -9.49 7.12
C ALA A 374 -16.05 -10.36 6.96
N ASN A 375 -15.85 -11.66 6.83
CA ASN A 375 -16.91 -12.67 6.79
C ASN A 375 -16.95 -13.55 8.06
N ASP A 376 -15.80 -13.71 8.72
CA ASP A 376 -15.67 -14.52 9.94
C ASP A 376 -15.19 -13.65 11.11
N ILE A 377 -16.02 -13.55 12.14
CA ILE A 377 -15.72 -12.76 13.33
C ILE A 377 -14.87 -13.52 14.35
N GLU A 378 -14.90 -14.85 14.35
CA GLU A 378 -14.16 -15.67 15.30
C GLU A 378 -12.66 -15.66 15.00
N ALA A 379 -12.33 -15.51 13.71
CA ALA A 379 -10.96 -15.34 13.24
C ALA A 379 -10.39 -13.93 13.51
N LEU A 380 -11.22 -12.96 13.92
CA LEU A 380 -10.77 -11.60 14.18
C LEU A 380 -10.30 -11.41 15.63
N PRO A 381 -9.11 -10.83 15.85
CA PRO A 381 -8.66 -10.44 17.18
C PRO A 381 -9.58 -9.36 17.79
N PRO A 382 -10.03 -9.51 19.05
CA PRO A 382 -10.92 -8.55 19.71
C PRO A 382 -10.39 -7.11 19.77
N GLU A 383 -9.06 -6.93 19.73
CA GLU A 383 -8.41 -5.63 19.74
C GLU A 383 -8.78 -4.76 18.53
N LEU A 384 -9.11 -5.38 17.39
CA LEU A 384 -9.53 -4.69 16.17
C LEU A 384 -10.91 -4.05 16.31
N LEU A 385 -11.76 -4.62 17.18
CA LEU A 385 -13.15 -4.19 17.39
C LEU A 385 -13.29 -3.11 18.47
N ARG A 386 -12.17 -2.68 19.07
CA ARG A 386 -12.19 -1.63 20.10
C ARG A 386 -12.55 -0.28 19.47
N LYS A 387 -13.38 0.49 20.16
CA LYS A 387 -13.74 1.86 19.76
C LYS A 387 -12.47 2.71 19.57
N GLY A 388 -12.44 3.50 18.50
CA GLY A 388 -11.30 4.34 18.11
C GLY A 388 -10.33 3.71 17.12
N ARG A 389 -10.54 2.44 16.71
CA ARG A 389 -9.83 1.79 15.59
C ARG A 389 -10.52 2.04 14.27
N PHE A 390 -11.81 1.71 14.24
CA PHE A 390 -12.75 2.12 13.22
C PHE A 390 -13.68 3.17 13.81
N ASP A 391 -14.16 4.07 12.96
CA ASP A 391 -15.20 5.02 13.34
C ASP A 391 -16.53 4.32 13.56
N GLU A 392 -16.80 3.27 12.78
CA GLU A 392 -18.00 2.45 12.90
C GLU A 392 -17.79 1.02 12.39
N ILE A 393 -18.55 0.08 12.96
CA ILE A 393 -18.61 -1.31 12.51
C ILE A 393 -20.02 -1.59 11.99
N PHE A 394 -20.14 -1.84 10.70
CA PHE A 394 -21.41 -2.17 10.06
C PHE A 394 -21.57 -3.66 9.89
N PHE A 395 -22.76 -4.16 10.24
CA PHE A 395 -23.20 -5.51 9.93
C PHE A 395 -23.99 -5.52 8.62
N VAL A 396 -23.44 -6.21 7.62
CA VAL A 396 -24.02 -6.41 6.29
C VAL A 396 -24.68 -7.78 6.26
N ASP A 397 -26.01 -7.80 6.42
CA ASP A 397 -26.81 -9.02 6.35
C ASP A 397 -27.20 -9.34 4.89
N LEU A 398 -27.89 -10.46 4.71
CA LEU A 398 -28.58 -10.79 3.47
C LEU A 398 -29.60 -9.69 3.09
N PRO A 399 -29.73 -9.37 1.80
CA PRO A 399 -30.61 -8.30 1.35
C PRO A 399 -32.09 -8.62 1.62
N GLY A 400 -32.81 -7.62 2.15
CA GLY A 400 -34.27 -7.66 2.23
C GLY A 400 -34.93 -7.54 0.86
N ALA A 401 -36.26 -7.73 0.80
CA ALA A 401 -37.01 -7.75 -0.46
C ALA A 401 -36.75 -6.52 -1.37
N ALA A 402 -36.82 -5.31 -0.82
CA ALA A 402 -36.56 -4.09 -1.58
C ALA A 402 -35.14 -4.03 -2.16
N ALA A 403 -34.13 -4.47 -1.40
CA ALA A 403 -32.75 -4.55 -1.87
C ALA A 403 -32.58 -5.63 -2.95
N ARG A 404 -33.23 -6.80 -2.81
CA ARG A 404 -33.20 -7.86 -3.84
C ARG A 404 -33.80 -7.40 -5.16
N ALA A 405 -34.93 -6.70 -5.14
CA ALA A 405 -35.54 -6.14 -6.35
C ALA A 405 -34.57 -5.17 -7.07
N GLN A 406 -33.87 -4.32 -6.31
CA GLN A 406 -32.83 -3.44 -6.85
C GLN A 406 -31.67 -4.24 -7.45
N ILE A 407 -31.19 -5.27 -6.75
CA ILE A 407 -30.09 -6.15 -7.19
C ILE A 407 -30.47 -6.83 -8.52
N PHE A 408 -31.66 -7.42 -8.64
CA PHE A 408 -32.13 -7.99 -9.91
C PHE A 408 -32.11 -6.96 -11.03
N ALA A 409 -32.67 -5.77 -10.79
CA ALA A 409 -32.71 -4.70 -11.80
C ALA A 409 -31.30 -4.26 -12.23
N ILE A 410 -30.36 -4.15 -11.30
CA ILE A 410 -28.96 -3.80 -11.58
C ILE A 410 -28.30 -4.87 -12.45
N HIS A 411 -28.37 -6.14 -12.05
CA HIS A 411 -27.70 -7.22 -12.77
C HIS A 411 -28.32 -7.51 -14.14
N LEU A 412 -29.63 -7.30 -14.32
CA LEU A 412 -30.30 -7.35 -15.62
C LEU A 412 -29.81 -6.24 -16.56
N ARG A 413 -29.76 -4.97 -16.09
CA ARG A 413 -29.24 -3.85 -16.89
C ARG A 413 -27.79 -4.06 -17.31
N LYS A 414 -26.94 -4.54 -16.40
CA LYS A 414 -25.53 -4.88 -16.70
C LYS A 414 -25.38 -5.91 -17.83
N ARG A 415 -26.41 -6.71 -18.08
CA ARG A 415 -26.46 -7.74 -19.14
C ARG A 415 -27.28 -7.32 -20.35
N GLY A 416 -27.57 -6.02 -20.49
CA GLY A 416 -28.33 -5.46 -21.62
C GLY A 416 -29.80 -5.90 -21.63
N ARG A 417 -30.37 -6.22 -20.47
CA ARG A 417 -31.79 -6.60 -20.32
C ARG A 417 -32.54 -5.49 -19.61
N ASP A 418 -33.72 -5.15 -20.12
CA ASP A 418 -34.61 -4.19 -19.47
C ASP A 418 -35.33 -4.85 -18.30
N PRO A 419 -35.12 -4.41 -17.04
CA PRO A 419 -35.82 -4.97 -15.89
C PRO A 419 -37.35 -4.87 -15.99
N GLY A 420 -37.88 -3.92 -16.76
CA GLY A 420 -39.32 -3.78 -16.98
C GLY A 420 -39.96 -4.95 -17.75
N GLN A 421 -39.15 -5.81 -18.38
CA GLN A 421 -39.61 -7.03 -19.06
C GLN A 421 -39.68 -8.25 -18.13
N PHE A 422 -39.30 -8.10 -16.86
CA PHE A 422 -39.24 -9.18 -15.89
C PHE A 422 -40.23 -8.92 -14.74
N ASP A 423 -40.79 -9.99 -14.19
CA ASP A 423 -41.59 -9.91 -12.97
C ASP A 423 -40.64 -9.88 -11.76
N LEU A 424 -40.19 -8.67 -11.41
CA LEU A 424 -39.25 -8.46 -10.31
C LEU A 424 -39.83 -8.85 -8.95
N ASP A 425 -41.15 -8.76 -8.78
CA ASP A 425 -41.81 -9.14 -7.53
C ASP A 425 -41.77 -10.66 -7.34
N ALA A 426 -42.09 -11.43 -8.38
CA ALA A 426 -41.98 -12.89 -8.36
C ALA A 426 -40.53 -13.35 -8.13
N LEU A 427 -39.56 -12.73 -8.82
CA LEU A 427 -38.14 -13.04 -8.63
C LEU A 427 -37.67 -12.72 -7.21
N THR A 428 -38.09 -11.58 -6.66
CA THR A 428 -37.74 -11.14 -5.30
C THR A 428 -38.31 -12.05 -4.22
N ALA A 429 -39.54 -12.53 -4.41
CA ALA A 429 -40.19 -13.49 -3.53
C ALA A 429 -39.50 -14.86 -3.57
N SER A 430 -39.12 -15.34 -4.77
CA SER A 430 -38.42 -16.61 -4.93
C SER A 430 -36.97 -16.59 -4.47
N ALA A 431 -36.36 -15.42 -4.33
CA ALA A 431 -34.97 -15.23 -3.90
C ALA A 431 -34.84 -14.92 -2.40
N ASP A 432 -35.81 -15.32 -1.56
CA ASP A 432 -35.70 -15.08 -0.13
C ASP A 432 -34.52 -15.84 0.49
N GLY A 433 -33.69 -15.13 1.26
CA GLY A 433 -32.45 -15.66 1.82
C GLY A 433 -31.24 -15.68 0.87
N PHE A 434 -31.40 -15.25 -0.39
CA PHE A 434 -30.27 -15.17 -1.33
C PHE A 434 -29.41 -13.93 -1.07
N SER A 435 -28.11 -14.09 -1.19
CA SER A 435 -27.14 -12.99 -1.27
C SER A 435 -27.16 -12.31 -2.65
N GLY A 436 -26.56 -11.12 -2.74
CA GLY A 436 -26.45 -10.41 -4.02
C GLY A 436 -25.64 -11.21 -5.06
N ALA A 437 -24.58 -11.90 -4.61
CA ALA A 437 -23.80 -12.78 -5.46
C ALA A 437 -24.61 -13.97 -6.01
N GLU A 438 -25.47 -14.58 -5.19
CA GLU A 438 -26.30 -15.72 -5.64
C GLU A 438 -27.39 -15.28 -6.62
N ILE A 439 -28.01 -14.10 -6.41
CA ILE A 439 -28.93 -13.50 -7.38
C ILE A 439 -28.23 -13.27 -8.73
N GLU A 440 -27.01 -12.74 -8.70
CA GLU A 440 -26.19 -12.58 -9.89
C GLU A 440 -25.95 -13.93 -10.60
N GLN A 441 -25.53 -14.95 -9.85
CA GLN A 441 -25.27 -16.28 -10.43
C GLN A 441 -26.52 -16.93 -10.99
N ALA A 442 -27.70 -16.73 -10.38
CA ALA A 442 -28.96 -17.22 -10.94
C ALA A 442 -29.28 -16.59 -12.30
N ILE A 443 -29.06 -15.28 -12.47
CA ILE A 443 -29.22 -14.60 -13.76
C ILE A 443 -28.22 -15.14 -14.78
N VAL A 444 -26.96 -15.37 -14.38
CA VAL A 444 -25.91 -15.93 -15.25
C VAL A 444 -26.26 -17.35 -15.69
N ALA A 445 -26.69 -18.22 -14.77
CA ALA A 445 -27.12 -19.58 -15.09
C ALA A 445 -28.32 -19.58 -16.06
N ALA A 446 -29.32 -18.73 -15.82
CA ALA A 446 -30.45 -18.57 -16.70
C ALA A 446 -30.05 -18.07 -18.11
N LEU A 447 -29.05 -17.20 -18.21
CA LEU A 447 -28.51 -16.76 -19.50
C LEU A 447 -27.86 -17.91 -20.28
N TYR A 448 -27.08 -18.77 -19.62
CA TYR A 448 -26.50 -19.95 -20.28
C TYR A 448 -27.60 -20.88 -20.82
N GLN A 449 -28.64 -21.15 -20.03
CA GLN A 449 -29.77 -21.97 -20.45
C GLN A 449 -30.55 -21.34 -21.62
N ALA A 450 -30.79 -20.01 -21.58
CA ALA A 450 -31.47 -19.30 -22.66
C ALA A 450 -30.64 -19.31 -23.96
N PHE A 451 -29.32 -19.13 -23.85
CA PHE A 451 -28.42 -19.17 -24.99
C PHE A 451 -28.37 -20.54 -25.65
N GLU A 452 -28.27 -21.62 -24.87
CA GLU A 452 -28.32 -23.00 -25.36
C GLU A 452 -29.61 -23.27 -26.15
N LYS A 453 -30.74 -22.80 -25.61
CA LYS A 453 -32.08 -22.96 -26.21
C LYS A 453 -32.37 -21.97 -27.36
N ARG A 454 -31.42 -21.07 -27.67
CA ARG A 454 -31.58 -19.98 -28.65
C ARG A 454 -32.81 -19.12 -28.39
N SER A 455 -33.12 -18.88 -27.10
CA SER A 455 -34.24 -18.06 -26.66
C SER A 455 -33.76 -16.77 -25.96
N GLY A 456 -34.68 -15.83 -25.75
CA GLY A 456 -34.45 -14.70 -24.84
C GLY A 456 -34.40 -15.16 -23.39
N LEU A 457 -33.77 -14.36 -22.53
CA LEU A 457 -33.89 -14.51 -21.08
C LEU A 457 -35.28 -14.00 -20.66
N ASP A 458 -36.02 -14.80 -19.91
CA ASP A 458 -37.34 -14.47 -19.38
C ASP A 458 -37.41 -14.71 -17.85
N THR A 459 -38.49 -14.26 -17.22
CA THR A 459 -38.75 -14.47 -15.78
C THR A 459 -38.68 -15.96 -15.42
N ALA A 460 -39.27 -16.83 -16.23
CA ALA A 460 -39.37 -18.26 -15.96
C ALA A 460 -37.98 -18.95 -15.92
N GLY A 461 -37.07 -18.55 -16.82
CA GLY A 461 -35.70 -19.04 -16.82
C GLY A 461 -34.95 -18.66 -15.55
N VAL A 462 -35.08 -17.42 -15.08
CA VAL A 462 -34.42 -16.97 -13.84
C VAL A 462 -35.03 -17.65 -12.61
N LEU A 463 -36.36 -17.82 -12.55
CA LEU A 463 -37.01 -18.56 -11.46
C LEU A 463 -36.54 -20.01 -11.36
N ARG A 464 -36.37 -20.69 -12.50
CA ARG A 464 -35.84 -22.06 -12.52
C ARG A 464 -34.41 -22.10 -11.98
N ALA A 465 -33.57 -21.17 -12.42
CA ALA A 465 -32.18 -21.08 -11.93
C ALA A 465 -32.09 -20.82 -10.42
N LEU A 466 -33.01 -20.04 -9.85
CA LEU A 466 -33.10 -19.83 -8.39
C LEU A 466 -33.50 -21.12 -7.66
N GLN A 467 -34.40 -21.92 -8.23
CA GLN A 467 -34.86 -23.17 -7.62
C GLN A 467 -33.80 -24.28 -7.66
N ASP A 468 -32.95 -24.28 -8.68
CA ASP A 468 -31.92 -25.29 -8.88
C ASP A 468 -30.72 -25.14 -7.92
N SER A 469 -30.62 -24.03 -7.18
CA SER A 469 -29.51 -23.76 -6.25
C SER A 469 -30.00 -23.35 -4.86
N PRO A 470 -29.68 -24.12 -3.79
CA PRO A 470 -30.09 -23.74 -2.45
C PRO A 470 -29.29 -22.52 -1.96
N PRO A 471 -29.94 -21.52 -1.33
CA PRO A 471 -29.25 -20.31 -0.89
C PRO A 471 -28.31 -20.55 0.29
N LEU A 472 -27.34 -19.65 0.45
CA LEU A 472 -26.39 -19.58 1.57
C LEU A 472 -27.09 -19.51 2.92
N SER A 473 -28.27 -18.87 3.00
CA SER A 473 -29.10 -18.85 4.20
C SER A 473 -29.50 -20.24 4.70
N VAL A 474 -29.57 -21.23 3.80
CA VAL A 474 -29.89 -22.62 4.11
C VAL A 474 -28.61 -23.43 4.31
N THR A 475 -27.65 -23.33 3.40
CA THR A 475 -26.43 -24.14 3.45
C THR A 475 -25.46 -23.73 4.57
N MET A 476 -25.52 -22.47 5.02
CA MET A 476 -24.71 -21.93 6.13
C MET A 476 -25.58 -21.31 7.24
N ALA A 477 -26.80 -21.84 7.44
CA ALA A 477 -27.77 -21.31 8.39
C ALA A 477 -27.19 -21.07 9.79
N ASP A 478 -26.48 -22.06 10.35
CA ASP A 478 -25.89 -21.98 11.69
C ASP A 478 -24.85 -20.87 11.80
N ARG A 479 -23.97 -20.75 10.80
CA ARG A 479 -22.93 -19.70 10.77
C ARG A 479 -23.55 -18.30 10.65
N ILE A 480 -24.57 -18.15 9.81
CA ILE A 480 -25.28 -16.86 9.64
C ILE A 480 -26.03 -16.50 10.93
N ALA A 481 -26.67 -17.47 11.58
CA ALA A 481 -27.36 -17.26 12.84
C ALA A 481 -26.39 -16.83 13.96
N ALA A 482 -25.24 -17.50 14.07
CA ALA A 482 -24.18 -17.16 15.01
C ALA A 482 -23.64 -15.74 14.75
N LEU A 483 -23.36 -15.39 13.49
CA LEU A 483 -22.88 -14.07 13.11
C LEU A 483 -23.90 -12.96 13.42
N ARG A 484 -25.19 -13.19 13.11
CA ARG A 484 -26.29 -12.27 13.46
C ARG A 484 -26.42 -12.10 14.96
N GLN A 485 -26.35 -13.18 15.73
CA GLN A 485 -26.42 -13.14 17.19
C GLN A 485 -25.24 -12.36 17.77
N TRP A 486 -24.03 -12.56 17.23
CA TRP A 486 -22.86 -11.81 17.64
C TRP A 486 -23.02 -10.32 17.31
N ALA A 487 -23.48 -9.96 16.12
CA ALA A 487 -23.62 -8.59 15.66
C ALA A 487 -24.67 -7.78 16.45
N ARG A 488 -25.70 -8.44 17.01
CA ARG A 488 -26.74 -7.79 17.83
C ARG A 488 -26.13 -7.03 19.00
N GLY A 489 -26.36 -5.71 19.03
CA GLY A 489 -25.84 -4.81 20.06
C GLY A 489 -24.36 -4.47 19.95
N ARG A 490 -23.64 -5.00 18.94
CA ARG A 490 -22.21 -4.73 18.69
C ARG A 490 -21.94 -3.96 17.41
N CYS A 491 -22.82 -4.08 16.41
CA CYS A 491 -22.67 -3.45 15.10
C CYS A 491 -23.90 -2.64 14.72
N VAL A 492 -23.70 -1.65 13.85
CA VAL A 492 -24.79 -0.92 13.21
C VAL A 492 -25.27 -1.71 11.98
N PRO A 493 -26.57 -2.00 11.84
CA PRO A 493 -27.11 -2.59 10.60
C PRO A 493 -26.79 -1.71 9.38
N ALA A 494 -26.36 -2.33 8.29
CA ALA A 494 -26.05 -1.61 7.05
C ALA A 494 -27.31 -1.04 6.36
N ASP A 495 -28.47 -1.67 6.58
CA ASP A 495 -29.79 -1.25 6.09
C ASP A 495 -30.67 -0.61 7.16
#